data_AF-T2ISB7-F1
#
_entry.id   AF-T2ISB7-F1
#
_cell.length_a   1.000
_cell.length_b   1.000
_cell.length_c   1.000
_cell.angle_alpha   90.00
_cell.angle_beta   90.00
_cell.angle_gamma   90.00
#
_symmetry.space_group_name_H-M   'P 1'
#
loop_
_entity.id
_entity.type
_entity.pdbx_description
1 polymer ?
#
loop_
_entity_poly.entity_id
_entity_poly.type
_entity_poly.pdbx_seq_one_letter_code
_entity_poly.pdbx_strand_id
1 'polypeptide(L)'
;MPCIWASLSVAATKLKAINTDNEIANSLLFELQTAVHLAEAFDQIWASIYWNGSRKRTRVRVTVTLTKLAQSISDHITESLRLFNELCEQQEQLQTLDLTDEWIDIRFSLSRANSAFQETHYKLIQPLPLFEYLDNQKQ
;
A
#
# COMPACT_ATOMS: atom_id res chain seq x y z
N MET A 1 -5.98 -13.10 -3.36
CA MET A 1 -6.19 -11.89 -4.17
C MET A 1 -5.13 -11.86 -5.27
N PRO A 2 -5.38 -11.29 -6.46
CA PRO A 2 -4.31 -11.05 -7.42
C PRO A 2 -3.21 -10.24 -6.73
N CYS A 3 -1.96 -10.42 -7.14
CA CYS A 3 -0.76 -9.89 -6.50
C CYS A 3 -0.61 -8.34 -6.61
N ILE A 4 -1.66 -7.58 -6.26
CA ILE A 4 -1.69 -6.11 -6.24
C ILE A 4 -0.44 -5.57 -5.54
N TRP A 5 -0.05 -6.25 -4.46
CA TRP A 5 1.10 -5.97 -3.61
C TRP A 5 2.47 -6.35 -4.21
N ALA A 6 2.51 -7.26 -5.19
CA ALA A 6 3.77 -7.63 -5.83
C ALA A 6 4.40 -6.44 -6.57
N SER A 7 3.58 -5.49 -7.06
CA SER A 7 4.10 -4.27 -7.68
C SER A 7 4.87 -3.41 -6.67
N LEU A 8 4.44 -3.35 -5.40
CA LEU A 8 5.18 -2.68 -4.32
C LEU A 8 6.51 -3.37 -4.03
N SER A 9 6.51 -4.71 -4.01
CA SER A 9 7.72 -5.51 -3.80
C SER A 9 8.74 -5.32 -4.91
N VAL A 10 8.28 -5.24 -6.18
CA VAL A 10 9.15 -4.94 -7.33
C VAL A 10 9.75 -3.54 -7.21
N ALA A 11 8.94 -2.54 -6.87
CA ALA A 11 9.41 -1.17 -6.67
C ALA A 11 10.48 -1.08 -5.57
N ALA A 12 10.23 -1.69 -4.41
CA ALA A 12 11.18 -1.75 -3.30
C ALA A 12 12.49 -2.45 -3.70
N THR A 13 12.39 -3.57 -4.42
CA THR A 13 13.57 -4.35 -4.84
C THR A 13 14.44 -3.57 -5.82
N LYS A 14 13.81 -2.93 -6.81
CA LYS A 14 14.52 -2.10 -7.79
C LYS A 14 15.18 -0.90 -7.13
N LEU A 15 14.46 -0.18 -6.27
CA LEU A 15 15.02 0.97 -5.56
C LEU A 15 16.18 0.59 -4.64
N LYS A 16 16.08 -0.55 -3.95
CA LYS A 16 17.17 -1.09 -3.15
C LYS A 16 18.41 -1.42 -3.99
N ALA A 17 18.22 -1.88 -5.23
CA ALA A 17 19.32 -2.21 -6.13
C ALA A 17 20.07 -0.98 -6.66
N ILE A 18 19.40 0.17 -6.76
CA ILE A 18 20.02 1.45 -7.17
C ILE A 18 21.09 1.90 -6.15
N ASN A 19 20.92 1.55 -4.87
CA ASN A 19 21.90 1.77 -3.80
C ASN A 19 22.47 3.20 -3.79
N THR A 20 21.62 4.15 -3.41
CA THR A 20 21.93 5.59 -3.40
C THR A 20 21.95 6.15 -1.97
N ASP A 21 22.82 7.12 -1.71
CA ASP A 21 22.88 7.86 -0.44
C ASP A 21 21.85 9.01 -0.38
N ASN A 22 21.01 9.18 -1.41
CA ASN A 22 19.98 10.19 -1.42
C ASN A 22 18.91 9.92 -0.35
N GLU A 23 18.69 10.91 0.53
CA GLU A 23 17.76 10.82 1.66
C GLU A 23 16.30 10.57 1.24
N ILE A 24 15.84 11.22 0.17
CA ILE A 24 14.48 11.06 -0.35
C ILE A 24 14.30 9.65 -0.93
N ALA A 25 15.30 9.15 -1.67
CA ALA A 25 15.28 7.78 -2.20
C ALA A 25 15.30 6.72 -1.08
N ASN A 26 16.07 6.95 -0.02
CA ASN A 26 16.08 6.07 1.16
C ASN A 26 14.75 6.13 1.93
N SER A 27 14.15 7.31 2.06
CA SER A 27 12.81 7.47 2.65
C SER A 27 11.75 6.76 1.81
N LEU A 28 11.80 6.89 0.49
CA LEU A 28 10.93 6.18 -0.44
C LEU A 28 11.08 4.66 -0.30
N LEU A 29 12.31 4.16 -0.16
CA LEU A 29 12.56 2.73 0.05
C LEU A 29 11.94 2.24 1.36
N PHE A 30 12.04 3.01 2.44
CA PHE A 30 11.43 2.69 3.72
C PHE A 30 9.90 2.61 3.62
N GLU A 31 9.26 3.60 2.99
CA GLU A 31 7.82 3.64 2.78
C GLU A 31 7.34 2.43 1.95
N LEU A 32 8.05 2.11 0.86
CA LEU A 32 7.77 0.95 0.02
C LEU A 32 7.90 -0.37 0.78
N GLN A 33 8.97 -0.55 1.56
CA GLN A 33 9.17 -1.76 2.36
C GLN A 33 8.09 -1.93 3.44
N THR A 34 7.70 -0.82 4.07
CA THR A 34 6.63 -0.82 5.08
C THR A 34 5.29 -1.20 4.44
N ALA A 35 4.97 -0.63 3.27
CA ALA A 35 3.76 -0.97 2.52
C ALA A 35 3.73 -2.46 2.13
N VAL A 36 4.87 -3.03 1.71
CA VAL A 36 5.00 -4.48 1.43
C VAL A 36 4.72 -5.31 2.67
N HIS A 37 5.33 -4.98 3.81
CA HIS A 37 5.13 -5.73 5.04
C HIS A 37 3.67 -5.69 5.54
N LEU A 38 3.03 -4.52 5.44
CA LEU A 38 1.61 -4.37 5.78
C LEU A 38 0.70 -5.19 4.84
N ALA A 39 1.05 -5.25 3.56
CA ALA A 39 0.33 -6.06 2.58
C ALA A 39 0.47 -7.57 2.87
N GLU A 40 1.66 -8.04 3.24
CA GLU A 40 1.86 -9.42 3.69
C GLU A 40 1.02 -9.73 4.93
N ALA A 41 1.00 -8.82 5.92
CA ALA A 41 0.18 -8.96 7.11
C ALA A 41 -1.33 -8.99 6.79
N PHE A 42 -1.78 -8.17 5.84
CA PHE A 42 -3.14 -8.18 5.35
C PHE A 42 -3.52 -9.56 4.80
N ASP A 43 -2.69 -10.12 3.91
CA ASP A 43 -2.92 -11.43 3.30
C ASP A 43 -2.93 -12.57 4.33
N GLN A 44 -2.03 -12.52 5.32
CA GLN A 44 -2.01 -13.50 6.42
C GLN A 44 -3.30 -13.45 7.25
N ILE A 45 -3.77 -12.25 7.62
CA ILE A 45 -5.00 -12.09 8.40
C ILE A 45 -6.22 -12.52 7.58
N TRP A 46 -6.27 -12.17 6.30
CA TRP A 46 -7.34 -12.60 5.40
C TRP A 46 -7.43 -14.12 5.29
N ALA A 47 -6.29 -14.80 5.19
CA ALA A 47 -6.20 -16.26 5.11
C ALA A 47 -6.50 -16.97 6.45
N SER A 48 -6.35 -16.28 7.57
CA SER A 48 -6.54 -16.85 8.92
C SER A 48 -7.98 -17.18 9.29
N ILE A 49 -8.97 -16.62 8.57
CA ILE A 49 -10.39 -16.77 8.89
C ILE A 49 -11.12 -17.67 7.89
N TYR A 50 -11.89 -18.63 8.41
CA TYR A 50 -12.84 -19.39 7.60
C TYR A 50 -14.13 -18.57 7.38
N TRP A 51 -14.17 -17.77 6.32
CA TRP A 51 -15.23 -16.79 6.06
C TRP A 51 -16.66 -17.34 6.07
N ASN A 52 -16.87 -18.56 5.58
CA ASN A 52 -18.20 -19.14 5.44
C ASN A 52 -18.69 -19.87 6.70
N GLY A 53 -17.80 -20.30 7.59
CA GLY A 53 -18.17 -20.97 8.85
C GLY A 53 -17.92 -20.14 10.11
N SER A 54 -17.29 -18.98 9.99
CA SER A 54 -17.04 -18.11 11.14
C SER A 54 -18.29 -17.37 11.59
N ARG A 55 -18.42 -17.18 12.92
CA ARG A 55 -19.49 -16.36 13.51
C ARG A 55 -19.45 -14.94 12.97
N LYS A 56 -20.63 -14.31 12.81
CA LYS A 56 -20.77 -12.91 12.33
C LYS A 56 -19.84 -11.94 13.08
N ARG A 57 -19.78 -12.02 14.40
CA ARG A 57 -18.93 -11.14 15.23
C ARG A 57 -17.43 -11.29 14.93
N THR A 58 -16.96 -12.51 14.66
CA THR A 58 -15.56 -12.76 14.30
C THR A 58 -15.23 -12.15 12.95
N ARG A 59 -16.11 -12.35 11.95
CA ARG A 59 -15.97 -11.76 10.62
C ARG A 59 -15.89 -10.24 10.70
N VAL A 60 -16.80 -9.60 11.44
CA VAL A 60 -16.79 -8.13 11.64
C VAL A 60 -15.47 -7.65 12.24
N ARG A 61 -14.96 -8.30 13.30
CA ARG A 61 -13.68 -7.91 13.92
C ARG A 61 -12.51 -8.02 12.96
N VAL A 62 -12.41 -9.12 12.23
CA VAL A 62 -11.34 -9.35 11.26
C VAL A 62 -11.43 -8.34 10.11
N THR A 63 -12.64 -8.06 9.62
CA THR A 63 -12.84 -7.03 8.59
C THR A 63 -12.39 -5.66 9.07
N VAL A 64 -12.69 -5.23 10.31
CA VAL A 64 -12.20 -3.94 10.84
C VAL A 64 -10.66 -3.89 10.85
N THR A 65 -9.98 -4.96 11.25
CA THR A 65 -8.51 -5.02 11.21
C THR A 65 -7.99 -4.92 9.79
N LEU A 66 -8.57 -5.67 8.85
CA LEU A 66 -8.19 -5.63 7.44
C LEU A 66 -8.41 -4.24 6.82
N THR A 67 -9.52 -3.57 7.14
CA THR A 67 -9.77 -2.19 6.66
C THR A 67 -8.72 -1.21 7.19
N LYS A 68 -8.31 -1.33 8.47
CA LYS A 68 -7.24 -0.48 9.03
C LYS A 68 -5.91 -0.72 8.32
N LEU A 69 -5.55 -1.98 8.08
CA LEU A 69 -4.34 -2.31 7.34
C LEU A 69 -4.39 -1.78 5.91
N ALA A 70 -5.53 -1.93 5.23
CA ALA A 70 -5.71 -1.36 3.90
C ALA A 70 -5.50 0.16 3.91
N GLN A 71 -6.08 0.88 4.87
CA GLN A 71 -5.86 2.33 5.00
C GLN A 71 -4.38 2.66 5.17
N SER A 72 -3.68 1.99 6.11
CA SER A 72 -2.24 2.22 6.30
C SER A 72 -1.42 1.93 5.06
N ILE A 73 -1.71 0.85 4.32
CA ILE A 73 -1.07 0.57 3.02
C ILE A 73 -1.30 1.72 2.05
N SER A 74 -2.53 2.24 1.96
CA SER A 74 -2.86 3.40 1.10
C SER A 74 -2.03 4.63 1.45
N ASP A 75 -1.86 4.90 2.74
CA ASP A 75 -1.14 6.07 3.22
C ASP A 75 0.34 5.98 2.80
N HIS A 76 0.97 4.82 3.00
CA HIS A 76 2.36 4.58 2.56
C HIS A 76 2.54 4.60 1.03
N ILE A 77 1.56 4.12 0.25
CA ILE A 77 1.59 4.24 -1.22
C ILE A 77 1.50 5.71 -1.65
N THR A 78 0.63 6.48 -1.00
CA THR A 78 0.45 7.90 -1.30
C THR A 78 1.71 8.69 -0.99
N GLU A 79 2.31 8.41 0.17
CA GLU A 79 3.58 9.03 0.57
C GLU A 79 4.73 8.62 -0.35
N SER A 80 4.79 7.35 -0.77
CA SER A 80 5.77 6.89 -1.75
C SER A 80 5.65 7.64 -3.08
N LEU A 81 4.43 7.90 -3.56
CA LEU A 81 4.21 8.70 -4.78
C LEU A 81 4.66 10.16 -4.58
N ARG A 82 4.39 10.75 -3.41
CA ARG A 82 4.82 12.11 -3.07
C ARG A 82 6.35 12.21 -3.08
N LEU A 83 7.03 11.31 -2.37
CA LEU A 83 8.50 11.24 -2.29
C LEU A 83 9.13 10.99 -3.66
N PHE A 84 8.52 10.15 -4.51
CA PHE A 84 9.02 9.95 -5.87
C PHE A 84 8.95 11.23 -6.71
N ASN A 85 7.87 12.00 -6.60
CA ASN A 85 7.78 13.28 -7.30
C ASN A 85 8.78 14.31 -6.76
N GLU A 86 8.96 14.36 -5.43
CA GLU A 86 9.96 15.21 -4.78
C GLU A 86 11.39 14.87 -5.23
N LEU A 87 11.68 13.58 -5.39
CA LEU A 87 12.94 13.09 -5.94
C LEU A 87 13.15 13.57 -7.39
N CYS A 88 12.11 13.52 -8.23
CA CYS A 88 12.17 14.04 -9.59
C CYS A 88 12.45 15.56 -9.61
N GLU A 89 11.76 16.33 -8.77
CA GLU A 89 11.96 17.78 -8.65
C GLU A 89 13.40 18.11 -8.20
N GLN A 90 13.92 17.37 -7.21
CA GLN A 90 15.31 17.50 -6.76
C GLN A 90 16.28 17.16 -7.89
N GLN A 91 16.00 16.12 -8.66
CA GLN A 91 16.85 15.65 -9.74
C GLN A 91 16.90 16.66 -10.91
N GLU A 92 15.80 17.34 -11.22
CA GLU A 92 15.78 18.41 -12.23
C GLU A 92 16.70 19.58 -11.84
N GLN A 93 16.83 19.86 -10.54
CA GLN A 93 17.62 20.99 -10.03
C GLN A 93 19.09 20.64 -9.81
N LEU A 94 19.37 19.44 -9.28
CA LEU A 94 20.69 19.08 -8.74
C LEU A 94 21.41 17.98 -9.53
N GLN A 95 20.68 17.19 -10.33
CA GLN A 95 21.22 16.09 -11.14
C GLN A 95 22.12 15.12 -10.35
N THR A 96 21.70 14.77 -9.13
CA THR A 96 22.51 14.01 -8.16
C THR A 96 22.43 12.50 -8.32
N LEU A 97 21.43 11.99 -9.04
CA LEU A 97 21.20 10.57 -9.30
C LEU A 97 21.58 10.19 -10.72
N ASP A 98 22.00 8.94 -10.90
CA ASP A 98 22.12 8.35 -12.22
C ASP A 98 20.74 8.02 -12.78
N LEU A 99 20.45 8.49 -14.00
CA LEU A 99 19.15 8.32 -14.65
C LEU A 99 19.15 7.00 -15.42
N THR A 100 18.65 5.96 -14.77
CA THR A 100 18.51 4.63 -15.36
C THR A 100 17.05 4.25 -15.61
N ASP A 101 16.81 3.24 -16.45
CA ASP A 101 15.45 2.76 -16.78
C ASP A 101 14.69 2.21 -15.55
N GLU A 102 15.42 1.82 -14.49
CA GLU A 102 14.84 1.35 -13.24
C GLU A 102 13.92 2.38 -12.60
N TRP A 103 14.19 3.68 -12.73
CA TRP A 103 13.33 4.74 -12.18
C TRP A 103 11.96 4.78 -12.86
N ILE A 104 11.90 4.51 -14.16
CA ILE A 104 10.65 4.43 -14.93
C ILE A 104 9.82 3.25 -14.43
N ASP A 105 10.48 2.10 -14.23
CA ASP A 105 9.82 0.89 -13.73
C ASP A 105 9.30 1.05 -12.30
N ILE A 106 10.04 1.75 -11.43
CA ILE A 106 9.60 2.08 -10.06
C ILE A 106 8.33 2.93 -10.11
N ARG A 107 8.31 3.99 -10.93
CA ARG A 107 7.13 4.84 -11.10
C ARG A 107 5.93 4.06 -11.62
N PHE A 108 6.13 3.22 -12.64
CA PHE A 108 5.06 2.40 -13.20
C PHE A 108 4.49 1.43 -12.16
N SER A 109 5.37 0.80 -11.38
CA SER A 109 5.00 -0.13 -10.31
C SER A 109 4.21 0.54 -9.20
N LEU A 110 4.62 1.74 -8.77
CA LEU A 110 3.90 2.58 -7.80
C LEU A 110 2.51 2.97 -8.31
N SER A 111 2.45 3.45 -9.55
CA SER A 111 1.18 3.88 -10.16
C SER A 111 0.21 2.70 -10.28
N ARG A 112 0.71 1.54 -10.73
CA ARG A 112 -0.08 0.30 -10.81
C ARG A 112 -0.57 -0.17 -9.44
N ALA A 113 0.28 -0.14 -8.42
CA ALA A 113 -0.11 -0.50 -7.05
C ALA A 113 -1.23 0.42 -6.54
N ASN A 114 -1.11 1.72 -6.75
CA ASN A 114 -2.13 2.69 -6.37
C ASN A 114 -3.46 2.47 -7.12
N SER A 115 -3.43 2.35 -8.45
CA SER A 115 -4.65 2.10 -9.24
C SER A 115 -5.35 0.81 -8.81
N ALA A 116 -4.60 -0.28 -8.67
CA ALA A 116 -5.16 -1.56 -8.26
C ALA A 116 -5.70 -1.53 -6.81
N PHE A 117 -5.05 -0.77 -5.92
CA PHE A 117 -5.57 -0.50 -4.58
C PHE A 117 -6.90 0.26 -4.63
N GLN A 118 -6.97 1.35 -5.39
CA GLN A 118 -8.20 2.13 -5.56
C GLN A 118 -9.33 1.29 -6.19
N GLU A 119 -9.04 0.41 -7.14
CA GLU A 119 -10.06 -0.44 -7.77
C GLU A 119 -10.58 -1.55 -6.84
N THR A 120 -9.70 -2.13 -6.01
CA THR A 120 -10.00 -3.35 -5.25
C THR A 120 -10.35 -3.08 -3.79
N HIS A 121 -9.62 -2.16 -3.14
CA HIS A 121 -9.76 -1.87 -1.72
C HIS A 121 -10.59 -0.63 -1.41
N TYR A 122 -10.78 0.31 -2.35
CA TYR A 122 -11.73 1.41 -2.14
C TYR A 122 -13.14 0.90 -1.82
N LYS A 123 -13.55 -0.25 -2.37
CA LYS A 123 -14.84 -0.91 -2.06
C LYS A 123 -14.88 -1.59 -0.67
N LEU A 124 -13.71 -1.91 -0.09
CA LEU A 124 -13.57 -2.44 1.27
C LEU A 124 -13.37 -1.32 2.31
N ILE A 125 -12.97 -0.11 1.87
CA ILE A 125 -12.71 1.09 2.67
C ILE A 125 -13.91 2.05 2.64
N GLN A 126 -14.71 2.04 1.56
CA GLN A 126 -16.05 2.62 1.60
C GLN A 126 -16.78 2.03 2.80
N PRO A 127 -17.46 2.89 3.57
CA PRO A 127 -17.77 2.62 4.96
C PRO A 127 -18.46 1.27 5.03
N LEU A 128 -17.76 0.28 5.60
CA LEU A 128 -18.47 -0.88 6.08
C LEU A 128 -19.60 -0.35 6.97
N PRO A 129 -20.73 -1.06 7.01
CA PRO A 129 -21.91 -0.76 7.80
C PRO A 129 -21.62 -0.72 9.30
N LEU A 130 -20.43 -0.35 9.77
CA LEU A 130 -20.21 0.07 11.14
C LEU A 130 -21.16 1.22 11.49
N PHE A 131 -21.34 2.22 10.61
CA PHE A 131 -22.34 3.27 10.82
C PHE A 131 -23.77 2.72 10.76
N GLU A 132 -24.15 1.96 9.72
CA GLU A 132 -25.47 1.33 9.64
C GLU A 132 -25.74 0.32 10.78
N TYR A 133 -24.73 -0.42 11.25
CA TYR A 133 -24.82 -1.40 12.33
C TYR A 133 -24.88 -0.71 13.69
N LEU A 134 -24.16 0.40 13.88
CA LEU A 134 -24.27 1.22 15.09
C LEU A 134 -25.61 1.98 15.13
N ASP A 135 -26.14 2.41 13.99
CA ASP A 135 -27.45 3.04 13.89
C ASP A 135 -28.59 2.03 14.10
N ASN A 136 -28.46 0.81 13.56
CA ASN A 136 -29.40 -0.29 13.81
C ASN A 136 -29.29 -0.88 15.24
N GLN A 137 -28.30 -0.47 16.04
CA GLN A 137 -28.20 -0.82 17.48
C GLN A 137 -28.78 0.28 18.39
N LYS A 138 -29.16 1.44 17.83
CA LYS A 138 -29.77 2.57 18.55
C LYS A 138 -31.29 2.68 18.36
N GLN A 139 -31.89 1.79 17.56
CA GLN A 139 -33.35 1.58 17.45
C GLN A 139 -33.76 0.35 18.25
#